data_AF-A0A165J647-F1
#
_entry.id   AF-A0A165J647-F1
#
_cell.length_a   1.000
_cell.length_b   1.000
_cell.length_c   1.000
_cell.angle_alpha   90.00
_cell.angle_beta   90.00
_cell.angle_gamma   90.00
#
_symmetry.space_group_name_H-M   'P 1'
#
loop_
_entity.id
_entity.type
_entity.pdbx_description
1 polymer ?
#
loop_
_entity_poly.entity_id
_entity_poly.type
_entity_poly.pdbx_seq_one_letter_code
_entity_poly.pdbx_strand_id
1 'polypeptide(L)'
;MDIHIAQGHNPPHNIHGITVVIDVIRAFTTSHHAFRKGLRCIWPVASAEQAFALRDEHLPEALLAGEVDALPIPGFDFGNSPWEIDQAELQDKELILRTTNGVAATLRARDSREVLVAGLVNAEATANYLRKQNPPTVVLVASHPTGDEDVA
;
A
#
# COMPACT_ATOMS: atom_id res chain seq x y z
N MET A 1 -0.35 24.66 -3.14
CA MET A 1 -0.08 23.24 -2.86
C MET A 1 1.40 23.03 -3.06
N ASP A 2 2.14 22.92 -1.96
CA ASP A 2 3.57 22.66 -1.98
C ASP A 2 3.78 21.16 -2.08
N ILE A 3 4.67 20.73 -2.99
CA ILE A 3 4.91 19.30 -3.27
C ILE A 3 6.35 18.97 -2.89
N HIS A 4 6.50 17.97 -2.03
CA HIS A 4 7.78 17.41 -1.63
C HIS A 4 7.90 15.97 -2.11
N ILE A 5 9.11 15.56 -2.46
CA ILE A 5 9.42 14.18 -2.82
C ILE A 5 10.41 13.64 -1.79
N ALA A 6 10.13 12.47 -1.24
CA ALA A 6 11.00 11.73 -0.34
C ALA A 6 11.21 10.31 -0.87
N GLN A 7 12.30 9.68 -0.47
CA GLN A 7 12.62 8.30 -0.84
C GLN A 7 12.92 7.45 0.39
N GLY A 8 12.49 6.20 0.33
CA GLY A 8 12.63 5.20 1.38
C GLY A 8 11.42 5.10 2.30
N HIS A 9 11.60 4.31 3.36
CA HIS A 9 10.51 3.87 4.21
C HIS A 9 10.20 4.80 5.39
N ASN A 10 10.84 5.97 5.48
CA ASN A 10 10.65 6.97 6.54
C ASN A 10 10.12 8.28 5.94
N PRO A 11 8.81 8.36 5.68
CA PRO A 11 8.20 9.56 5.12
C PRO A 11 8.33 10.75 6.09
N PRO A 12 8.55 11.98 5.60
CA PRO A 12 8.53 13.17 6.45
C PRO A 12 7.13 13.42 7.01
N HIS A 13 7.07 14.02 8.20
CA HIS A 13 5.82 14.41 8.83
C HIS A 13 4.98 15.35 7.95
N ASN A 14 3.67 15.12 7.89
CA ASN A 14 2.77 15.89 7.04
C ASN A 14 1.37 16.06 7.64
N ILE A 15 1.33 16.44 8.92
CA ILE A 15 0.12 16.48 9.78
C ILE A 15 -1.05 17.26 9.19
N HIS A 16 -0.78 18.25 8.34
CA HIS A 16 -1.81 19.09 7.71
C HIS A 16 -2.06 18.80 6.22
N GLY A 17 -1.28 17.89 5.63
CA GLY A 17 -1.30 17.60 4.20
C GLY A 17 -1.59 16.14 3.88
N ILE A 18 -1.49 15.83 2.59
CA ILE A 18 -1.72 14.47 2.07
C ILE A 18 -0.39 13.84 1.71
N THR A 19 -0.13 12.65 2.23
CA THR A 19 1.05 11.85 1.87
C THR A 19 0.65 10.76 0.91
N VAL A 20 1.35 10.63 -0.21
CA VAL A 20 1.14 9.58 -1.21
C VAL A 20 2.33 8.65 -1.17
N VAL A 21 2.12 7.41 -0.77
CA VAL A 21 3.15 6.37 -0.81
C VAL A 21 3.08 5.66 -2.16
N ILE A 22 4.22 5.62 -2.85
CA ILE A 22 4.38 5.04 -4.17
C ILE A 22 5.20 3.76 -4.01
N ASP A 23 4.62 2.64 -4.44
CA ASP A 23 5.25 1.31 -4.51
C ASP A 23 4.73 0.65 -5.79
N VAL A 24 5.43 0.95 -6.89
CA VAL A 24 5.08 0.48 -8.24
C VAL A 24 5.33 -1.02 -8.35
N ILE A 25 6.46 -1.49 -7.81
CA ILE A 25 6.90 -2.89 -7.84
C ILE A 25 7.00 -3.41 -6.40
N ARG A 26 5.95 -4.00 -5.83
CA ARG A 26 4.66 -4.35 -6.46
C ARG A 26 3.45 -4.02 -5.60
N ALA A 27 3.62 -3.49 -4.39
CA ALA A 27 2.57 -3.49 -3.38
C ALA A 27 1.27 -2.82 -3.85
N PHE A 28 1.37 -1.64 -4.46
CA PHE A 28 0.17 -0.88 -4.82
C PHE A 28 -0.33 -1.17 -6.22
N THR A 29 0.51 -1.72 -7.09
CA THR A 29 0.04 -2.40 -8.30
C THR A 29 -0.78 -3.65 -7.94
N THR A 30 -0.29 -4.50 -7.04
CA THR A 30 -1.02 -5.68 -6.54
C THR A 30 -2.33 -5.26 -5.87
N SER A 31 -2.29 -4.24 -5.02
CA SER A 31 -3.49 -3.71 -4.34
C SER A 31 -4.55 -3.21 -5.33
N HIS A 32 -4.12 -2.51 -6.40
CA HIS A 32 -5.03 -2.05 -7.45
C HIS A 32 -5.73 -3.22 -8.14
N HIS A 33 -4.99 -4.27 -8.51
CA HIS A 33 -5.59 -5.48 -9.09
C HIS A 33 -6.59 -6.14 -8.14
N ALA A 34 -6.27 -6.22 -6.84
CA ALA A 34 -7.20 -6.77 -5.85
C ALA A 34 -8.52 -5.98 -5.80
N PHE A 35 -8.47 -4.64 -5.77
CA PHE A 35 -9.68 -3.81 -5.79
C PHE A 35 -10.48 -3.96 -7.09
N ARG A 36 -9.82 -4.11 -8.24
CA ARG A 36 -10.52 -4.38 -9.53
C ARG A 36 -11.28 -5.71 -9.52
N LYS A 37 -10.88 -6.67 -8.69
CA LYS A 37 -11.52 -7.97 -8.50
C LYS A 37 -12.66 -7.95 -7.46
N GLY A 38 -13.01 -6.78 -6.93
CA GLY A 38 -14.12 -6.61 -5.99
C GLY A 38 -13.74 -6.74 -4.51
N LEU A 39 -12.44 -6.65 -4.18
CA LEU A 39 -11.99 -6.63 -2.79
C LEU A 39 -12.61 -5.46 -2.03
N ARG A 40 -13.08 -5.72 -0.80
CA ARG A 40 -13.76 -4.72 0.05
C ARG A 40 -12.79 -3.74 0.69
N CYS A 41 -11.69 -4.22 1.27
CA CYS A 41 -10.66 -3.39 1.87
C CYS A 41 -9.33 -4.16 2.05
N ILE A 42 -8.27 -3.41 2.32
CA ILE A 42 -6.95 -3.92 2.67
C ILE A 42 -6.60 -3.44 4.09
N TRP A 43 -6.13 -4.37 4.93
CA TRP A 43 -5.63 -4.14 6.28
C TRP A 43 -4.09 -4.21 6.28
N PRO A 44 -3.38 -3.08 6.23
CA PRO A 44 -1.91 -3.08 6.27
C PRO A 44 -1.40 -3.43 7.67
N VAL A 45 -0.44 -4.36 7.75
CA VAL A 45 0.18 -4.79 9.02
C VAL A 45 1.70 -4.74 8.95
N ALA A 46 2.35 -4.55 10.11
CA ALA A 46 3.81 -4.38 10.15
C ALA A 46 4.56 -5.71 10.13
N SER A 47 3.93 -6.81 10.56
CA SER A 47 4.56 -8.12 10.67
C SER A 47 3.63 -9.27 10.31
N ALA A 48 4.20 -10.44 10.05
CA ALA A 48 3.44 -11.65 9.75
C ALA A 48 2.62 -12.11 10.97
N GLU A 49 3.20 -11.99 12.17
CA GLU A 49 2.55 -12.33 13.43
C GLU A 49 1.30 -11.49 13.65
N GLN A 50 1.37 -10.18 13.36
CA GLN A 50 0.20 -9.30 13.40
C GLN A 50 -0.86 -9.71 12.37
N ALA A 51 -0.44 -10.18 11.18
CA ALA A 51 -1.36 -10.62 10.14
C ALA A 51 -2.15 -11.85 10.59
N PHE A 52 -1.45 -12.86 11.12
CA PHE A 52 -2.07 -14.08 11.65
C PHE A 52 -3.00 -13.76 12.82
N ALA A 53 -2.53 -12.97 13.81
CA ALA A 53 -3.35 -12.59 14.96
C ALA A 53 -4.61 -11.83 14.54
N LEU A 54 -4.50 -10.87 13.61
CA LEU A 54 -5.65 -10.10 13.12
C LEU A 54 -6.68 -10.99 12.41
N ARG A 55 -6.22 -11.96 11.60
CA ARG A 55 -7.11 -12.94 10.95
C ARG A 55 -7.80 -13.81 12.00
N ASP A 56 -7.03 -14.40 12.90
CA ASP A 56 -7.53 -15.43 13.83
C ASP A 56 -8.47 -14.84 14.88
N GLU A 57 -8.22 -13.61 15.35
CA GLU A 57 -8.98 -12.98 16.43
C GLU A 57 -10.16 -12.12 15.95
N HIS A 58 -10.08 -11.54 14.76
CA HIS A 58 -11.01 -10.50 14.32
C HIS A 58 -11.57 -10.69 12.92
N LEU A 59 -10.80 -11.25 12.00
CA LEU A 59 -11.15 -11.33 10.58
C LEU A 59 -10.95 -12.75 10.02
N PRO A 60 -11.68 -13.77 10.52
CA PRO A 60 -11.40 -15.18 10.19
C PRO A 60 -11.59 -15.55 8.72
N GLU A 61 -12.28 -14.70 7.95
CA GLU A 61 -12.47 -14.88 6.50
C GLU A 61 -11.54 -14.02 5.63
N ALA A 62 -10.68 -13.19 6.24
CA ALA A 62 -9.73 -12.37 5.50
C ALA A 62 -8.59 -13.22 4.94
N LEU A 63 -8.18 -12.86 3.73
CA LEU A 63 -7.04 -13.46 3.05
C LEU A 63 -5.75 -12.78 3.51
N LEU A 64 -4.67 -13.53 3.61
CA LEU A 64 -3.33 -13.00 3.90
C LEU A 64 -2.52 -12.90 2.61
N ALA A 65 -1.97 -11.73 2.33
CA ALA A 65 -1.06 -11.53 1.20
C ALA A 65 0.16 -10.72 1.62
N GLY A 66 1.29 -10.98 0.97
CA GLY A 66 2.48 -10.22 1.30
C GLY A 66 3.79 -10.86 0.92
N GLU A 67 4.85 -10.12 1.23
CA GLU A 67 6.22 -10.57 1.07
C GLU A 67 7.12 -10.02 2.16
N VAL A 68 8.26 -10.70 2.37
CA VAL A 68 9.45 -10.16 3.03
C VAL A 68 10.63 -10.35 2.06
N ASP A 69 11.36 -9.27 1.76
CA ASP A 69 12.47 -9.27 0.81
C ASP A 69 12.10 -9.92 -0.55
N ALA A 70 10.92 -9.55 -1.06
CA ALA A 70 10.28 -10.04 -2.27
C ALA A 70 9.89 -11.53 -2.27
N LEU A 71 10.06 -12.24 -1.15
CA LEU A 71 9.68 -13.64 -1.00
C LEU A 71 8.31 -13.78 -0.31
N PRO A 72 7.46 -14.73 -0.76
CA PRO A 72 6.18 -14.98 -0.11
C PRO A 72 6.37 -15.46 1.33
N ILE A 73 5.42 -15.11 2.19
CA ILE A 73 5.46 -15.42 3.62
C ILE A 73 4.84 -16.81 3.85
N PRO A 74 5.55 -17.77 4.49
CA PRO A 74 4.98 -19.08 4.78
C PRO A 74 3.67 -18.98 5.56
N GLY A 75 2.63 -19.65 5.08
CA GLY A 75 1.29 -19.66 5.68
C GLY A 75 0.36 -18.52 5.23
N PHE A 76 0.83 -17.60 4.39
CA PHE A 76 -0.04 -16.63 3.71
C PHE A 76 -0.71 -17.28 2.49
N ASP A 77 -1.88 -16.76 2.13
CA ASP A 77 -2.67 -17.26 1.00
C ASP A 77 -2.06 -16.84 -0.34
N PHE A 78 -1.43 -15.65 -0.40
CA PHE A 78 -0.78 -15.12 -1.60
C PHE A 78 0.55 -14.44 -1.30
N GLY A 79 1.40 -14.31 -2.32
CA GLY A 79 2.54 -13.41 -2.31
C GLY A 79 2.14 -11.94 -2.53
N ASN A 80 3.05 -11.16 -3.10
CA ASN A 80 2.80 -9.78 -3.55
C ASN A 80 2.89 -9.68 -5.08
N SER A 81 2.25 -10.61 -5.79
CA SER A 81 2.25 -10.68 -7.25
C SER A 81 0.91 -10.19 -7.81
N PRO A 82 0.88 -9.14 -8.65
CA PRO A 82 -0.36 -8.69 -9.29
C PRO A 82 -1.00 -9.79 -10.14
N TRP A 83 -0.18 -10.61 -10.82
CA TRP A 83 -0.67 -11.71 -11.65
C TRP A 83 -1.38 -12.77 -10.82
N GLU A 84 -0.82 -13.14 -9.67
CA GLU A 84 -1.42 -14.14 -8.77
C GLU A 84 -2.75 -13.64 -8.20
N ILE A 85 -2.79 -12.38 -7.75
CA ILE A 85 -4.00 -11.74 -7.23
C ILE A 85 -5.09 -11.62 -8.30
N ASP A 86 -4.74 -11.39 -9.56
CA ASP A 86 -5.71 -11.30 -10.66
C ASP A 86 -6.45 -12.64 -10.90
N GLN A 87 -5.81 -13.77 -10.57
CA GLN A 87 -6.40 -15.10 -10.66
C GLN A 87 -7.24 -15.50 -9.43
N ALA A 88 -7.22 -14.71 -8.36
CA ALA A 88 -7.92 -15.02 -7.11
C ALA A 88 -9.40 -14.61 -7.14
N GLU A 89 -10.22 -15.30 -6.33
CA GLU A 89 -11.61 -14.94 -6.05
C GLU A 89 -11.66 -13.97 -4.85
N LEU A 90 -11.81 -12.67 -5.13
CA LEU A 90 -11.68 -11.59 -4.14
C LEU A 90 -12.96 -10.80 -3.89
N GLN A 91 -14.04 -11.11 -4.60
CA GLN A 91 -15.31 -10.37 -4.48
C GLN A 91 -15.80 -10.39 -3.03
N ASP A 92 -16.03 -9.19 -2.48
CA ASP A 92 -16.50 -8.93 -1.12
C ASP A 92 -15.57 -9.43 0.01
N LYS A 93 -14.36 -9.90 -0.33
CA LYS A 93 -13.35 -10.34 0.64
C LYS A 93 -12.54 -9.17 1.20
N GLU A 94 -11.87 -9.43 2.31
CA GLU A 94 -10.87 -8.54 2.90
C GLU A 94 -9.48 -9.16 2.75
N LEU A 95 -8.47 -8.30 2.62
CA LEU A 95 -7.08 -8.72 2.50
C LEU A 95 -6.26 -8.09 3.62
N ILE A 96 -5.48 -8.88 4.34
CA ILE A 96 -4.47 -8.38 5.28
C ILE A 96 -3.14 -8.41 4.53
N LEU A 97 -2.52 -7.24 4.38
CA LEU A 97 -1.35 -7.04 3.51
C LEU A 97 -0.12 -6.66 4.32
N ARG A 98 0.99 -7.38 4.09
CA ARG A 98 2.31 -7.05 4.62
C ARG A 98 3.31 -6.96 3.47
N THR A 99 3.99 -5.81 3.32
CA THR A 99 5.12 -5.67 2.39
C THR A 99 6.29 -4.96 3.05
N THR A 100 7.49 -5.19 2.53
CA THR A 100 8.75 -4.70 3.08
C THR A 100 8.85 -3.18 3.01
N ASN A 101 8.41 -2.58 1.89
CA ASN A 101 8.57 -1.16 1.62
C ASN A 101 7.23 -0.41 1.67
N GLY A 102 6.32 -0.63 0.71
CA GLY A 102 5.08 0.15 0.57
C GLY A 102 4.19 0.16 1.82
N VAL A 103 3.90 -1.01 2.40
CA VAL A 103 3.10 -1.10 3.63
C VAL A 103 3.84 -0.45 4.80
N ALA A 104 5.15 -0.69 4.93
CA ALA A 104 5.95 -0.11 5.99
C ALA A 104 5.98 1.43 5.92
N ALA A 105 6.15 2.00 4.73
CA ALA A 105 6.09 3.45 4.49
C ALA A 105 4.68 4.00 4.76
N THR A 106 3.62 3.29 4.36
CA THR A 106 2.22 3.67 4.63
C THR A 106 1.93 3.75 6.12
N LEU A 107 2.36 2.75 6.89
CA LEU A 107 2.17 2.72 8.34
C LEU A 107 2.93 3.86 9.05
N ARG A 108 4.10 4.26 8.51
CA ARG A 108 4.90 5.37 9.06
C ARG A 108 4.38 6.75 8.64
N ALA A 109 3.60 6.86 7.57
CA ALA A 109 2.97 8.12 7.12
C ALA A 109 1.69 8.50 7.88
N ARG A 110 1.24 7.68 8.84
CA ARG A 110 -0.09 7.78 9.51
C ARG A 110 -0.33 9.06 10.31
N ASP A 111 0.70 9.84 10.58
CA ASP A 111 0.57 11.15 11.20
C ASP A 111 0.03 12.21 10.21
N SER A 112 0.07 11.93 8.91
CA SER A 112 -0.47 12.80 7.87
C SER A 112 -1.98 12.94 8.02
N ARG A 113 -2.55 14.07 7.58
CA ARG A 113 -4.02 14.26 7.56
C ARG A 113 -4.69 13.14 6.78
N GLU A 114 -4.09 12.73 5.66
CA GLU A 114 -4.55 11.63 4.83
C GLU A 114 -3.34 10.93 4.19
N VAL A 115 -3.46 9.61 4.02
CA VAL A 115 -2.46 8.79 3.33
C VAL A 115 -3.12 8.12 2.14
N LEU A 116 -2.54 8.33 0.96
CA LEU A 116 -2.91 7.65 -0.27
C LEU A 116 -1.82 6.65 -0.63
N VAL A 117 -2.21 5.60 -1.35
CA VAL A 117 -1.28 4.62 -1.91
C VAL A 117 -1.41 4.62 -3.43
N ALA A 118 -0.27 4.57 -4.12
CA ALA A 118 -0.24 4.75 -5.56
C ALA A 118 0.80 3.86 -6.25
N GLY A 119 0.50 3.50 -7.48
CA GLY A 119 1.47 3.04 -8.47
C GLY A 119 1.12 3.67 -9.82
N LEU A 120 1.82 3.30 -10.89
CA LEU A 120 1.53 3.82 -12.23
C LEU A 120 0.07 3.56 -12.65
N VAL A 121 -0.50 2.43 -12.21
CA VAL A 121 -1.87 1.98 -12.54
C VAL A 121 -2.99 2.90 -12.03
N ASN A 122 -2.73 3.75 -11.03
CA ASN A 122 -3.71 4.70 -10.50
C ASN A 122 -3.18 6.14 -10.37
N ALA A 123 -2.03 6.45 -11.00
CA ALA A 123 -1.37 7.76 -10.89
C ALA A 123 -2.27 8.93 -11.28
N GLU A 124 -3.00 8.82 -12.41
CA GLU A 124 -3.92 9.87 -12.85
C GLU A 124 -5.07 10.09 -11.87
N ALA A 125 -5.68 9.01 -11.38
CA ALA A 125 -6.76 9.09 -10.40
C ALA A 125 -6.29 9.76 -9.10
N THR A 126 -5.09 9.39 -8.62
CA THR A 126 -4.45 10.00 -7.45
C THR A 126 -4.18 11.49 -7.67
N ALA A 127 -3.61 11.87 -8.82
CA ALA A 127 -3.35 13.28 -9.15
C ALA A 127 -4.65 14.11 -9.22
N ASN A 128 -5.70 13.55 -9.81
CA ASN A 128 -7.01 14.21 -9.88
C ASN A 128 -7.65 14.36 -8.49
N TYR A 129 -7.50 13.36 -7.62
CA TYR A 129 -7.94 13.45 -6.23
C TYR A 129 -7.20 14.56 -5.48
N LEU A 130 -5.87 14.62 -5.57
CA LEU A 130 -5.07 15.67 -4.94
C LEU A 130 -5.47 17.07 -5.42
N ARG A 131 -5.67 17.26 -6.73
CA ARG A 131 -6.14 18.54 -7.29
C ARG A 131 -7.51 18.95 -6.74
N LYS A 132 -8.42 17.99 -6.58
CA LYS A 132 -9.75 18.23 -6.01
C LYS A 132 -9.69 18.59 -4.53
N GLN A 133 -8.85 17.90 -3.75
CA GLN A 133 -8.69 18.19 -2.32
C GLN A 133 -7.92 19.50 -2.07
N ASN A 134 -7.03 19.88 -3.00
CA ASN A 134 -6.18 21.07 -2.92
C ASN A 134 -5.54 21.27 -1.53
N PRO A 135 -4.82 20.26 -0.99
CA PRO A 135 -4.20 20.38 0.32
C PRO A 135 -3.08 21.44 0.32
N PRO A 136 -2.73 21.99 1.49
CA PRO A 136 -1.61 22.94 1.59
C PRO A 136 -0.30 22.28 1.15
N THR A 137 -0.07 21.03 1.56
CA THR A 137 1.14 20.24 1.30
C THR A 137 0.80 18.85 0.78
N VAL A 138 1.62 18.37 -0.16
CA VAL A 138 1.66 16.98 -0.63
C VAL A 138 3.06 16.44 -0.47
N VAL A 139 3.18 15.24 0.09
CA VAL A 139 4.45 14.50 0.14
C VAL A 139 4.30 13.26 -0.71
N LEU A 140 5.08 13.14 -1.78
CA LEU A 140 5.20 11.92 -2.57
C LEU A 140 6.37 11.10 -2.00
N VAL A 141 6.13 9.84 -1.68
CA VAL A 141 7.10 8.96 -1.02
C VAL A 141 7.38 7.79 -1.93
N ALA A 142 8.55 7.77 -2.57
CA ALA A 142 9.06 6.59 -3.25
C ALA A 142 9.47 5.56 -2.19
N SER A 143 8.74 4.45 -2.07
CA SER A 143 8.83 3.57 -0.90
C SER A 143 10.14 2.80 -0.81
N HIS A 144 10.71 2.43 -1.97
CA HIS A 144 11.98 1.71 -2.02
C HIS A 144 13.16 2.65 -1.71
N PRO A 145 14.07 2.31 -0.77
CA PRO A 145 15.15 3.21 -0.32
C PRO A 145 16.19 3.53 -1.40
N THR A 146 16.36 2.65 -2.38
CA THR A 146 17.36 2.79 -3.45
C THR A 146 16.81 2.43 -4.83
N GLY A 147 15.49 2.26 -4.94
CA GLY A 147 14.83 1.83 -6.17
C GLY A 147 14.48 3.05 -7.00
N ASP A 148 14.69 2.96 -8.31
CA ASP A 148 14.39 4.05 -9.24
C ASP A 148 12.94 3.98 -9.74
N GLU A 149 12.31 2.81 -9.65
CA GLU A 149 10.97 2.53 -10.15
C GLU A 149 9.87 3.36 -9.49
N ASP A 150 10.05 3.72 -8.22
CA ASP A 150 9.10 4.55 -7.47
C ASP A 150 9.36 6.06 -7.64
N VAL A 151 10.55 6.43 -8.14
CA VAL A 151 11.00 7.82 -8.34
C VAL A 151 10.74 8.31 -9.77
N ALA A 152 10.74 7.39 -10.73
CA ALA A 152 10.65 7.65 -12.17
C ALA A 152 9.33 8.26 -12.66
#